data_AF-A0A7J9K145-F1
#
_entry.id   AF-A0A7J9K145-F1
#
_cell.length_a   1.000
_cell.length_b   1.000
_cell.length_c   1.000
_cell.angle_alpha   90.00
_cell.angle_beta   90.00
_cell.angle_gamma   90.00
#
_symmetry.space_group_name_H-M   'P 1'
#
loop_
_entity.id
_entity.type
_entity.pdbx_description
1 polymer ?
#
loop_
_entity_poly.entity_id
_entity_poly.type
_entity_poly.pdbx_seq_one_letter_code
_entity_poly.pdbx_strand_id
1 'polypeptide(L)'
;AWRSWKEGKGLELIDPAVGDTYDEQEVLRCIQVGLLCVQERAENRPTMSTVVLMLNSETATMAQPKTPGFCLGRNTHETDSSASKQDESCTVNQVTVTMLDA
;
A
#
# COMPACT_ATOMS: atom_id res chain seq x y z
N ALA A 1 -4.80 5.02 5.43
CA ALA A 1 -3.45 4.39 5.51
C ALA A 1 -2.36 5.27 4.91
N TRP A 2 -2.12 5.29 3.59
CA TRP A 2 -1.00 6.02 2.97
C TRP A 2 -0.92 7.51 3.32
N ARG A 3 -2.05 8.23 3.27
CA ARG A 3 -2.10 9.65 3.63
C ARG A 3 -1.67 9.88 5.08
N SER A 4 -2.26 9.13 6.01
CA SER A 4 -1.92 9.17 7.44
C SER A 4 -0.43 8.88 7.66
N TRP A 5 0.14 7.89 6.95
CA TRP A 5 1.58 7.61 7.00
C TRP A 5 2.43 8.80 6.56
N LYS A 6 2.12 9.42 5.41
CA LYS A 6 2.82 10.62 4.93
C LYS A 6 2.72 11.82 5.88
N GLU A 7 1.62 11.92 6.62
CA GLU A 7 1.38 12.97 7.60
C GLU A 7 1.99 12.67 8.98
N GLY A 8 2.68 11.53 9.15
CA GLY A 8 3.24 11.12 10.44
C GLY A 8 2.19 10.60 11.44
N LYS A 9 0.97 10.34 10.98
CA LYS A 9 -0.20 9.91 11.75
C LYS A 9 -0.47 8.42 11.63
N GLY A 10 0.59 7.60 11.61
CA GLY A 10 0.48 6.15 11.43
C GLY A 10 -0.40 5.49 12.50
N LEU A 11 -0.27 5.93 13.76
CA LEU A 11 -1.01 5.36 14.91
C LEU A 11 -2.53 5.59 14.82
N GLU A 12 -3.01 6.59 14.06
CA GLU A 12 -4.45 6.79 13.82
C GLU A 12 -5.08 5.66 12.98
N LEU A 13 -4.27 4.73 12.44
CA LEU A 13 -4.75 3.56 11.70
C LEU A 13 -5.09 2.37 12.60
N ILE A 14 -4.79 2.44 13.89
CA ILE A 14 -5.05 1.36 14.84
C ILE A 14 -6.56 1.24 15.06
N ASP A 15 -7.08 0.03 14.95
CA ASP A 15 -8.47 -0.24 15.27
C ASP A 15 -8.68 -0.03 16.78
N PRO A 16 -9.68 0.79 17.20
CA PRO A 16 -9.99 0.99 18.61
C PRO A 16 -10.21 -0.31 19.40
N ALA A 17 -10.61 -1.40 18.75
CA ALA A 17 -10.77 -2.72 19.36
C ALA A 17 -9.45 -3.33 19.87
N VAL A 18 -8.29 -2.86 19.40
CA VAL A 18 -6.97 -3.27 19.90
C VAL A 18 -6.73 -2.76 21.33
N GLY A 19 -7.46 -1.74 21.77
CA GLY A 19 -7.28 -1.11 23.08
C GLY A 19 -5.93 -0.38 23.19
N ASP A 20 -5.43 -0.19 24.41
CA ASP A 20 -4.23 0.61 24.70
C ASP A 20 -2.99 -0.23 25.04
N THR A 21 -3.04 -1.56 24.83
CA THR A 21 -1.97 -2.49 25.21
C THR A 21 -1.12 -2.91 24.01
N TYR A 22 -0.47 -1.96 23.35
CA TYR A 22 0.42 -2.23 22.22
C TYR A 22 1.70 -1.39 22.30
N ASP A 23 2.76 -1.89 21.66
CA ASP A 23 3.98 -1.13 21.45
C ASP A 23 3.84 -0.29 20.16
N GLU A 24 3.95 1.03 20.28
CA GLU A 24 3.81 1.94 19.15
C GLU A 24 4.84 1.69 18.03
N GLN A 25 6.06 1.28 18.38
CA GLN A 25 7.12 1.00 17.41
C GLN A 25 6.81 -0.28 16.63
N GLU A 26 6.29 -1.31 17.29
CA GLU A 26 5.83 -2.53 16.61
C GLU A 26 4.69 -2.24 15.64
N VAL A 27 3.73 -1.40 16.04
CA VAL A 27 2.62 -1.00 15.18
C VAL A 27 3.11 -0.20 13.98
N LEU A 28 3.95 0.82 14.20
CA LEU A 28 4.50 1.64 13.12
C LEU A 28 5.32 0.79 12.14
N ARG A 29 6.07 -0.20 12.65
CA ARG A 29 6.80 -1.17 11.83
C ARG A 29 5.85 -2.02 11.00
N CYS A 30 4.81 -2.58 11.60
CA CYS A 30 3.79 -3.35 10.89
C CYS A 30 3.15 -2.54 9.75
N ILE A 31 2.80 -1.27 10.03
CA ILE A 31 2.24 -0.36 9.02
C ILE A 31 3.26 -0.13 7.89
N GLN A 32 4.52 0.16 8.21
CA GLN A 32 5.56 0.41 7.21
C GLN A 32 5.80 -0.82 6.32
N VAL A 33 5.88 -2.02 6.92
CA VAL A 33 6.00 -3.29 6.18
C VAL A 33 4.79 -3.50 5.27
N GLY A 34 3.57 -3.29 5.78
CA GLY A 34 2.34 -3.38 5.00
C GLY A 34 2.35 -2.44 3.79
N LEU A 35 2.81 -1.20 3.97
CA LEU A 35 2.94 -0.21 2.89
C LEU A 35 4.03 -0.58 1.86
N LEU A 36 5.11 -1.25 2.28
CA LEU A 36 6.12 -1.79 1.35
C LEU A 36 5.60 -2.98 0.54
N CYS A 37 4.68 -3.77 1.10
CA CYS A 37 4.09 -4.92 0.39
C CYS A 37 3.14 -4.51 -0.74
N VAL A 38 2.54 -3.31 -0.67
CA VAL A 38 1.55 -2.82 -1.64
C VAL A 38 2.11 -1.73 -2.57
N GLN A 39 3.43 -1.71 -2.76
CA GLN A 39 4.08 -0.80 -3.71
C GLN A 39 3.56 -1.04 -5.14
N GLU A 40 3.41 0.04 -5.90
CA GLU A 40 2.92 0.01 -7.28
C GLU A 40 3.69 -0.99 -8.14
N ARG A 41 5.00 -0.78 -8.20
CA ARG A 41 5.95 -1.61 -8.94
C ARG A 41 6.27 -2.87 -8.16
N ALA A 42 6.12 -4.03 -8.80
CA ALA A 42 6.31 -5.34 -8.18
C ALA A 42 7.74 -5.53 -7.65
N GLU A 43 8.73 -4.99 -8.36
CA GLU A 43 10.14 -5.03 -7.99
C GLU A 43 10.49 -4.24 -6.74
N ASN A 44 9.61 -3.32 -6.30
CA ASN A 44 9.80 -2.59 -5.04
C ASN A 44 9.19 -3.32 -3.83
N ARG A 45 8.46 -4.43 -4.04
CA ARG A 45 7.83 -5.20 -2.96
C ARG A 45 8.88 -6.11 -2.32
N PRO A 46 8.96 -6.18 -0.98
CA PRO A 46 9.88 -7.08 -0.32
C PRO A 46 9.50 -8.55 -0.57
N THR A 47 10.50 -9.43 -0.59
CA THR A 47 10.27 -10.88 -0.56
C THR A 47 9.68 -11.27 0.80
N MET A 48 8.97 -12.40 0.88
CA MET A 48 8.43 -12.89 2.16
C MET A 48 9.52 -13.12 3.22
N SER A 49 10.71 -13.59 2.83
CA SER A 49 11.85 -13.71 3.75
C SER A 49 12.28 -12.36 4.33
N THR A 50 12.28 -11.31 3.50
CA THR A 50 12.58 -9.95 3.92
C THR A 50 11.50 -9.39 4.85
N VAL A 51 10.22 -9.68 4.58
CA VAL A 51 9.10 -9.30 5.45
C VAL A 51 9.24 -9.89 6.84
N VAL A 52 9.52 -11.20 6.94
CA VAL A 52 9.74 -11.88 8.23
C VAL A 52 10.93 -11.26 8.98
N LEU A 53 12.03 -10.98 8.27
CA LEU A 53 13.19 -10.31 8.86
C LEU A 53 12.84 -8.91 9.39
N MET A 54 12.11 -8.11 8.61
CA MET A 54 11.69 -6.76 9.00
C MET A 54 10.78 -6.77 10.23
N LEU A 55 9.85 -7.71 10.32
CA LEU A 55 8.92 -7.81 11.45
C LEU A 55 9.62 -8.25 12.74
N ASN A 56 10.59 -9.16 12.63
CA ASN A 56 11.32 -9.73 13.78
C ASN A 56 12.52 -8.87 14.25
N SER A 57 12.86 -7.80 13.54
CA SER A 57 14.05 -7.00 13.83
C SER A 57 13.69 -5.62 14.37
N GLU A 58 14.10 -5.34 15.60
CA GLU A 58 13.93 -4.02 16.23
C GLU A 58 14.79 -2.93 15.57
N THR A 59 15.91 -3.30 14.95
CA THR A 59 16.94 -2.37 14.43
C THR A 59 17.11 -2.42 12.92
N ALA A 60 16.20 -3.08 12.18
CA ALA A 60 16.35 -3.19 10.73
C ALA A 60 16.15 -1.82 10.07
N THR A 61 17.15 -1.34 9.34
CA THR A 61 17.03 -0.16 8.50
C THR A 61 16.09 -0.46 7.34
N MET A 62 14.84 -0.04 7.44
CA MET A 62 13.83 -0.24 6.41
C MET A 62 13.74 0.97 5.46
N ALA A 63 13.54 0.69 4.18
CA ALA A 63 13.26 1.74 3.20
C ALA A 63 11.94 2.45 3.52
N GLN A 64 11.86 3.74 3.20
CA GLN A 64 10.61 4.48 3.28
C GLN A 64 9.67 4.00 2.16
N PRO A 65 8.40 3.67 2.48
CA PRO A 65 7.45 3.27 1.45
C PRO A 65 7.20 4.43 0.49
N LYS A 66 7.08 4.12 -0.81
CA LYS A 66 6.67 5.08 -1.85
C LYS A 66 5.16 5.01 -2.05
N THR A 67 4.62 5.89 -2.90
CA THR A 67 3.19 5.94 -3.23
C THR A 67 2.69 4.56 -3.68
N PRO A 68 1.71 3.95 -2.98
CA PRO A 68 1.08 2.72 -3.41
C PRO A 68 0.36 2.90 -4.74
N GLY A 69 0.41 1.88 -5.61
CA GLY A 69 -0.17 1.96 -6.96
C GLY A 69 -1.70 2.10 -6.99
N PHE A 70 -2.36 1.78 -5.88
CA PHE A 70 -3.81 1.90 -5.71
C PHE A 70 -4.17 3.00 -4.71
N CYS A 71 -3.47 4.14 -4.72
CA CYS A 71 -3.98 5.34 -4.05
C CYS A 71 -5.12 5.95 -4.88
N LEU A 72 -6.31 5.34 -4.82
CA LEU A 72 -7.55 5.93 -5.32
C LEU A 72 -7.83 7.21 -4.55
N GLY A 73 -7.38 8.32 -5.12
CA GLY A 73 -7.54 9.64 -4.54
C GLY A 73 -6.84 10.69 -5.38
N ARG A 74 -7.29 10.87 -6.63
CA ARG A 74 -7.17 12.09 -7.46
C ARG A 74 -5.95 12.97 -7.15
N ASN A 75 -4.82 12.66 -7.77
CA ASN A 75 -3.77 13.64 -8.02
C ASN A 75 -3.68 13.86 -9.53
N THR A 76 -4.53 14.77 -10.03
CA THR A 76 -4.16 15.56 -11.21
C THR A 76 -2.91 16.37 -10.83
N HIS A 77 -1.86 16.27 -11.66
CA HIS A 77 -0.56 16.94 -11.58
C HIS A 77 0.54 16.15 -10.87
N GLU A 78 1.31 15.40 -11.66
CA GLU A 78 2.69 15.78 -12.00
C GLU A 78 2.85 15.46 -13.49
N THR A 79 2.60 16.47 -14.32
CA THR A 79 2.73 16.40 -15.77
C THR A 79 4.17 16.71 -16.14
N ASP A 80 4.94 15.67 -16.46
CA ASP A 80 6.03 15.78 -17.43
C ASP A 80 5.83 14.67 -18.46
N SER A 81 4.95 14.92 -19.44
CA SER A 81 5.10 14.50 -20.84
C SER A 81 3.81 14.70 -21.63
N SER A 82 3.98 15.05 -22.90
CA SER A 82 2.98 15.47 -23.87
C SER A 82 1.97 14.39 -24.27
N ALA A 83 0.73 14.85 -24.54
CA ALA A 83 -0.33 14.21 -25.34
C ALA A 83 -0.96 12.93 -24.74
N SER A 84 -2.28 12.71 -24.73
CA SER A 84 -3.41 13.28 -25.47
C SER A 84 -4.69 13.15 -24.62
N LYS A 85 -5.66 14.04 -24.81
CA LYS A 85 -7.00 13.93 -24.22
C LYS A 85 -7.74 12.77 -24.89
N GLN A 86 -8.20 11.81 -24.10
CA GLN A 86 -9.25 10.79 -24.33
C GLN A 86 -9.11 9.82 -23.15
N ASP A 87 -10.10 9.27 -22.49
CA ASP A 87 -11.54 9.40 -22.38
C ASP A 87 -11.84 8.66 -21.06
N GLU A 88 -12.92 9.03 -20.39
CA GLU A 88 -13.38 8.39 -19.16
C GLU A 88 -13.63 6.89 -19.42
N SER A 89 -12.83 6.00 -18.81
CA SER A 89 -13.20 4.59 -18.70
C SER A 89 -12.57 4.02 -17.43
N CYS A 90 -13.32 4.11 -16.34
CA CYS A 90 -13.21 3.13 -15.27
C CYS A 90 -13.23 1.72 -15.90
N THR A 91 -12.17 0.94 -15.70
CA THR A 91 -12.16 -0.45 -16.16
C THR A 91 -13.22 -1.21 -15.38
N VAL A 92 -14.33 -1.52 -16.04
CA VAL A 92 -15.29 -2.51 -15.58
C VAL A 92 -14.56 -3.85 -15.56
N ASN A 93 -14.48 -4.49 -14.39
CA ASN A 93 -13.95 -5.85 -14.30
C ASN A 93 -14.81 -6.75 -15.20
N GLN A 94 -14.24 -7.21 -16.31
CA GLN A 94 -14.94 -8.08 -17.25
C GLN A 94 -15.03 -9.48 -16.62
N VAL A 95 -16.22 -9.84 -16.15
CA VAL A 95 -16.51 -11.18 -15.63
C VAL A 95 -16.75 -12.11 -16.83
N THR A 96 -15.87 -13.09 -17.03
CA THR A 96 -16.08 -14.14 -18.04
C THR A 96 -16.86 -15.29 -17.42
N VAL A 97 -18.09 -15.52 -17.88
CA VAL A 97 -18.90 -16.68 -17.49
C VAL A 97 -18.71 -17.76 -18.55
N THR A 98 -18.13 -18.90 -18.16
CA THR A 98 -18.06 -20.10 -19.00
C THR A 98 -19.19 -21.05 -18.61
N MET A 99 -20.07 -21.36 -19.56
CA MET A 99 -21.08 -22.41 -19.41
C MET A 99 -20.43 -23.78 -19.65
N LEU A 100 -20.76 -24.77 -18.83
CA LEU A 100 -20.39 -26.17 -19.05
C LEU A 100 -21.56 -26.85 -19.77
N ASP A 101 -21.32 -27.40 -20.96
CA ASP A 101 -22.30 -28.23 -21.66
C ASP A 101 -22.34 -29.63 -21.03
N ALA A 102 -23.55 -30.21 -20.94
CA ALA A 102 -23.83 -31.52 -20.35
C ALA A 102 -23.83 -32.65 -21.39
#